data_AF-A0A7J2LSQ5-F1
#
_entry.id   AF-A0A7J2LSQ5-F1
#
_cell.length_a   1.000
_cell.length_b   1.000
_cell.length_c   1.000
_cell.angle_alpha   90.00
_cell.angle_beta   90.00
_cell.angle_gamma   90.00
#
_symmetry.space_group_name_H-M   'P 1'
#
loop_
_entity.id
_entity.type
_entity.pdbx_description
1 polymer ?
#
loop_
_entity_poly.entity_id
_entity_poly.type
_entity_poly.pdbx_seq_one_letter_code
_entity_poly.pdbx_strand_id
1 'polypeptide(L)'
;MIRALIFDLSGTLVDIDFIRGRLEKEILREFGVRLNKDAFFYERLKILELMDKEDKLLRILENNELKVRDLRPLIQRKTLEKLSEKFKLAVVSNNTRKFVNMVLEKFNLSEFFDVIITFEDSYPKPSPMPYIEAIKKLSLRAEEVLGIGDTNPDAIAAKTSGAFFVSFRRSTILADGKLESFSQLSDPSVLISKPYLEPSYEYLSRKNQVFKTKENLIVKKHREKSSALYETQIHARLYLKKLPVPKPLRLINSTVVMSYIKGLNIVDYITKGGNARIFKQIGRLIAKTFIELGLINRDATLRNFIISDGEIYMVDFEDYAIGRLEESVGVTVANIFSVKGITHQTMVNACKELIKGIEELIQIEKDYIQYAINILKEKIKKFKRDELLNALLLISSGANTCFQ
;
A
#
# COMPACT_ATOMS: atom_id res chain seq x y z
N MET A 1 16.69 15.95 -14.78
CA MET A 1 17.79 15.01 -15.09
C MET A 1 18.12 14.28 -13.79
N ILE A 2 18.39 12.98 -13.82
CA ILE A 2 18.77 12.24 -12.60
C ILE A 2 20.17 12.65 -12.18
N ARG A 3 20.37 12.93 -10.89
CA ARG A 3 21.62 13.37 -10.27
C ARG A 3 22.09 12.46 -9.14
N ALA A 4 21.22 11.58 -8.64
CA ALA A 4 21.61 10.58 -7.64
C ALA A 4 20.95 9.22 -7.84
N LEU A 5 21.67 8.20 -7.39
CA LEU A 5 21.23 6.81 -7.34
C LEU A 5 21.20 6.34 -5.88
N ILE A 6 20.04 5.86 -5.43
CA ILE A 6 19.86 5.32 -4.08
C ILE A 6 19.67 3.81 -4.19
N PHE A 7 20.58 3.04 -3.62
CA PHE A 7 20.53 1.58 -3.66
C PHE A 7 19.96 1.01 -2.37
N ASP A 8 19.09 0.01 -2.48
CA ASP A 8 18.91 -0.96 -1.40
C ASP A 8 20.19 -1.81 -1.24
N LEU A 9 20.39 -2.40 -0.06
CA LEU A 9 21.52 -3.28 0.20
C LEU A 9 21.21 -4.74 -0.19
N SER A 10 20.17 -5.32 0.40
CA SER A 10 19.92 -6.75 0.47
C SER A 10 19.09 -7.26 -0.70
N GLY A 11 19.71 -8.01 -1.62
CA GLY A 11 19.07 -8.41 -2.88
C GLY A 11 19.39 -7.46 -4.03
N THR A 12 20.05 -6.33 -3.73
CA THR A 12 20.46 -5.30 -4.70
C THR A 12 21.97 -5.14 -4.80
N LEU A 13 22.66 -4.66 -3.76
CA LEU A 13 24.13 -4.58 -3.76
C LEU A 13 24.78 -5.92 -3.42
N VAL A 14 24.13 -6.72 -2.57
CA VAL A 14 24.64 -8.00 -2.08
C VAL A 14 23.55 -9.07 -2.12
N ASP A 15 23.93 -10.31 -2.44
CA ASP A 15 23.02 -11.45 -2.42
C ASP A 15 22.94 -12.06 -1.02
N ILE A 16 21.80 -11.85 -0.35
CA ILE A 16 21.53 -12.42 0.97
C ILE A 16 20.67 -13.69 0.91
N ASP A 17 20.03 -13.99 -0.23
CA ASP A 17 19.11 -15.12 -0.39
C ASP A 17 19.82 -16.45 -0.13
N PHE A 18 21.10 -16.54 -0.50
CA PHE A 18 21.93 -17.71 -0.26
C PHE A 18 22.06 -18.04 1.24
N ILE A 19 22.19 -17.01 2.08
CA ILE A 19 22.28 -17.19 3.53
C ILE A 19 20.91 -17.51 4.12
N ARG A 20 19.86 -16.84 3.65
CA ARG A 20 18.47 -17.12 4.07
C ARG A 20 18.13 -18.60 3.87
N GLY A 21 18.45 -19.18 2.72
CA GLY A 21 18.19 -20.59 2.43
C GLY A 21 18.97 -21.58 3.32
N ARG A 22 20.18 -21.23 3.79
CA ARG A 22 20.92 -22.06 4.77
C ARG A 22 20.32 -21.92 6.17
N LEU A 23 19.98 -20.70 6.58
CA LEU A 23 19.44 -20.41 7.90
C LEU A 23 18.04 -21.01 8.08
N GLU A 24 17.19 -20.94 7.05
CA GLU A 24 15.92 -21.67 7.02
C GLU A 24 16.15 -23.17 7.30
N LYS A 25 17.14 -23.79 6.64
CA LYS A 25 17.45 -25.22 6.87
C LYS A 25 17.98 -25.50 8.29
N GLU A 26 18.77 -24.60 8.87
CA GLU A 26 19.28 -24.73 10.25
C GLU A 26 18.13 -24.65 11.26
N ILE A 27 17.27 -23.63 11.13
CA ILE A 27 16.09 -23.43 11.98
C ILE A 27 15.16 -24.66 11.86
N LEU A 28 14.85 -25.10 10.65
CA LEU A 28 14.01 -26.28 10.42
C LEU A 28 14.55 -27.53 11.11
N ARG A 29 15.87 -27.73 11.12
CA ARG A 29 16.52 -28.83 11.82
C ARG A 29 16.41 -28.70 13.33
N GLU A 30 16.61 -27.50 13.87
CA GLU A 30 16.51 -27.22 15.31
C GLU A 30 15.09 -27.46 15.85
N PHE A 31 14.07 -27.13 15.06
CA PHE A 31 12.66 -27.39 15.40
C PHE A 31 12.18 -28.81 15.08
N GLY A 32 13.08 -29.73 14.66
CA GLY A 32 12.73 -31.13 14.40
C GLY A 32 11.85 -31.36 13.16
N VAL A 33 11.69 -30.37 12.28
CA VAL A 33 10.89 -30.49 11.05
C VAL A 33 11.71 -31.26 10.01
N ARG A 34 11.33 -32.53 9.76
CA ARG A 34 11.90 -33.30 8.65
C ARG A 34 11.34 -32.76 7.34
N LEU A 35 12.23 -32.20 6.50
CA LEU A 35 11.93 -31.79 5.13
C LEU A 35 11.46 -33.01 4.31
N ASN A 36 10.15 -33.28 4.31
CA ASN A 36 9.56 -34.21 3.36
C ASN A 36 9.27 -33.45 2.06
N LYS A 37 9.60 -34.04 0.91
CA LYS A 37 9.55 -33.35 -0.40
C LYS A 37 8.14 -32.86 -0.78
N ASP A 38 7.10 -33.36 -0.11
CA ASP A 38 5.69 -33.09 -0.42
C ASP A 38 4.99 -32.14 0.59
N ALA A 39 5.65 -31.71 1.67
CA ALA A 39 5.09 -30.82 2.69
C ALA A 39 5.46 -29.34 2.44
N PHE A 40 5.18 -28.82 1.24
CA PHE A 40 5.89 -27.63 0.73
C PHE A 40 5.22 -26.26 0.95
N PHE A 41 4.10 -26.14 1.66
CA PHE A 41 3.40 -24.84 1.76
C PHE A 41 2.89 -24.48 3.16
N TYR A 42 2.14 -25.36 3.82
CA TYR A 42 1.50 -25.04 5.10
C TYR A 42 2.47 -24.97 6.28
N GLU A 43 3.47 -25.85 6.34
CA GLU A 43 4.53 -25.78 7.37
C GLU A 43 5.43 -24.56 7.14
N ARG A 44 5.71 -24.22 5.88
CA ARG A 44 6.46 -23.02 5.51
C ARG A 44 5.73 -21.74 5.91
N LEU A 45 4.41 -21.68 5.73
CA LEU A 45 3.58 -20.57 6.20
C LEU A 45 3.55 -20.48 7.72
N LYS A 46 3.47 -21.60 8.44
CA LYS A 46 3.48 -21.60 9.91
C LYS A 46 4.83 -21.16 10.49
N ILE A 47 5.94 -21.53 9.83
CA ILE A 47 7.28 -21.07 10.15
C ILE A 47 7.47 -19.59 9.75
N LEU A 48 6.93 -19.15 8.62
CA LEU A 48 6.92 -17.74 8.21
C LEU A 48 6.04 -16.87 9.12
N GLU A 49 4.92 -17.39 9.62
CA GLU A 49 4.06 -16.77 10.64
C GLU A 49 4.75 -16.71 12.01
N LEU A 50 5.50 -17.75 12.38
CA LEU A 50 6.39 -17.73 13.56
C LEU A 50 7.63 -16.82 13.35
N MET A 51 7.98 -16.56 12.09
CA MET A 51 9.02 -15.64 11.62
C MET A 51 8.44 -14.29 11.20
N ASP A 52 7.47 -13.75 11.96
CA ASP A 52 7.05 -12.34 11.92
C ASP A 52 8.17 -11.38 12.40
N LYS A 53 9.37 -11.61 11.89
CA LYS A 53 10.61 -11.00 12.28
C LYS A 53 11.64 -11.20 11.16
N GLU A 54 11.54 -10.37 10.11
CA GLU A 54 12.75 -9.96 9.40
C GLU A 54 13.82 -9.52 10.43
N ASP A 55 13.40 -8.95 11.57
CA ASP A 55 14.20 -8.60 12.74
C ASP A 55 14.93 -9.75 13.47
N LYS A 56 14.41 -10.99 13.52
CA LYS A 56 15.10 -12.11 14.22
C LYS A 56 16.15 -12.70 13.32
N LEU A 57 15.86 -12.77 12.02
CA LEU A 57 16.80 -13.20 11.00
C LEU A 57 18.00 -12.26 10.94
N LEU A 58 17.74 -10.94 10.95
CA LEU A 58 18.76 -9.90 11.05
C LEU A 58 19.56 -9.99 12.35
N ARG A 59 18.91 -10.16 13.50
CA ARG A 59 19.60 -10.35 14.80
C ARG A 59 20.45 -11.63 14.87
N ILE A 60 20.04 -12.72 14.21
CA ILE A 60 20.83 -13.96 14.12
C ILE A 60 22.03 -13.77 13.17
N LEU A 61 21.89 -12.95 12.13
CA LEU A 61 22.99 -12.56 11.23
C LEU A 61 23.98 -11.60 11.92
N GLU A 62 23.50 -10.69 12.77
CA GLU A 62 24.31 -9.75 13.55
C GLU A 62 25.16 -10.42 14.64
N ASN A 63 24.68 -11.55 15.17
CA ASN A 63 25.35 -12.32 16.23
C ASN A 63 26.31 -13.41 15.69
N ASN A 64 26.34 -13.67 14.38
CA ASN A 64 27.20 -14.67 13.77
C ASN A 64 28.12 -14.06 12.70
N GLU A 65 29.30 -13.57 13.12
CA GLU A 65 30.39 -13.14 12.23
C GLU A 65 30.71 -14.18 11.13
N LEU A 66 30.40 -15.46 11.38
CA LEU A 66 30.56 -16.59 10.45
C LEU A 66 29.73 -16.49 9.16
N LYS A 67 28.65 -15.69 9.08
CA LYS A 67 27.73 -15.70 7.92
C LYS A 67 28.04 -14.64 6.85
N VAL A 68 28.71 -13.55 7.22
CA VAL A 68 29.07 -12.45 6.30
C VAL A 68 30.01 -12.93 5.22
N ARG A 69 30.92 -13.87 5.55
CA ARG A 69 31.90 -14.46 4.62
C ARG A 69 31.23 -15.06 3.37
N ASP A 70 30.03 -15.61 3.52
CA ASP A 70 29.30 -16.28 2.42
C ASP A 70 28.51 -15.33 1.52
N LEU A 71 28.40 -14.04 1.89
CA LEU A 71 27.78 -13.03 1.04
C LEU A 71 28.54 -12.87 -0.27
N ARG A 72 27.80 -12.62 -1.35
CA ARG A 72 28.31 -12.38 -2.71
C ARG A 72 27.86 -10.99 -3.19
N PRO A 73 28.76 -10.20 -3.80
CA PRO A 73 28.38 -8.91 -4.35
C PRO A 73 27.54 -9.13 -5.62
N LEU A 74 26.45 -8.37 -5.76
CA LEU A 74 25.61 -8.37 -6.96
C LEU A 74 26.04 -7.26 -7.93
N ILE A 75 26.68 -6.21 -7.43
CA ILE A 75 27.30 -5.16 -8.21
C ILE A 75 28.82 -5.25 -8.12
N GLN A 76 29.51 -4.96 -9.22
CA GLN A 76 30.97 -4.88 -9.23
C GLN A 76 31.43 -3.51 -8.73
N ARG A 77 32.51 -3.48 -7.93
CA ARG A 77 33.14 -2.24 -7.46
C ARG A 77 33.40 -1.24 -8.59
N LYS A 78 33.97 -1.69 -9.71
CA LYS A 78 34.26 -0.86 -10.89
C LYS A 78 33.00 -0.20 -11.48
N THR A 79 31.83 -0.83 -11.32
CA THR A 79 30.56 -0.22 -11.75
C THR A 79 30.18 0.93 -10.82
N LEU A 80 30.31 0.77 -9.51
CA LEU A 80 30.05 1.84 -8.54
C LEU A 80 31.04 3.00 -8.72
N GLU A 81 32.31 2.72 -8.96
CA GLU A 81 33.33 3.73 -9.26
C GLU A 81 32.90 4.63 -10.43
N LYS A 82 32.58 4.04 -11.59
CA LYS A 82 32.09 4.77 -12.77
C LYS A 82 30.79 5.53 -12.53
N LEU A 83 29.90 5.01 -11.68
CA LEU A 83 28.65 5.69 -11.35
C LEU A 83 28.90 6.87 -10.41
N SER A 84 29.83 6.74 -9.46
CA SER A 84 30.19 7.80 -8.50
C SER A 84 30.82 9.02 -9.18
N GLU A 85 31.48 8.85 -10.32
CA GLU A 85 31.98 9.95 -11.16
C GLU A 85 30.85 10.83 -11.74
N LYS A 86 29.61 10.31 -11.84
CA LYS A 86 28.48 10.97 -12.53
C LYS A 86 27.31 11.32 -11.61
N PHE A 87 27.12 10.55 -10.54
CA PHE A 87 25.96 10.63 -9.68
C PHE A 87 26.41 10.62 -8.23
N LYS A 88 25.68 11.35 -7.37
CA LYS A 88 25.78 11.09 -5.93
C LYS A 88 25.18 9.73 -5.64
N LEU A 89 25.83 8.93 -4.80
CA LEU A 89 25.36 7.59 -4.47
C LEU A 89 24.95 7.52 -3.01
N ALA A 90 23.87 6.81 -2.73
CA ALA A 90 23.45 6.53 -1.36
C ALA A 90 22.96 5.09 -1.19
N VAL A 91 22.96 4.64 0.06
CA VAL A 91 22.31 3.40 0.48
C VAL A 91 21.10 3.71 1.35
N VAL A 92 19.97 3.07 1.09
CA VAL A 92 18.79 3.07 1.97
C VAL A 92 18.41 1.63 2.29
N SER A 93 18.56 1.23 3.55
CA SER A 93 18.44 -0.16 3.99
C SER A 93 17.61 -0.27 5.28
N ASN A 94 16.77 -1.30 5.38
CA ASN A 94 16.08 -1.66 6.63
C ASN A 94 16.96 -2.49 7.58
N ASN A 95 18.21 -2.77 7.21
CA ASN A 95 19.17 -3.42 8.09
C ASN A 95 19.82 -2.40 9.04
N THR A 96 20.38 -2.88 10.15
CA THR A 96 21.14 -2.06 11.11
C THR A 96 22.42 -1.48 10.51
N ARG A 97 22.89 -0.37 11.07
CA ARG A 97 24.16 0.27 10.71
C ARG A 97 25.32 -0.70 10.74
N LYS A 98 25.40 -1.48 11.81
CA LYS A 98 26.47 -2.48 11.99
C LYS A 98 26.50 -3.43 10.79
N PHE A 99 25.35 -3.96 10.40
CA PHE A 99 25.27 -4.88 9.26
C PHE A 99 25.62 -4.20 7.94
N VAL A 100 25.06 -3.01 7.68
CA VAL A 100 25.33 -2.27 6.44
C VAL A 100 26.82 -1.94 6.30
N ASN A 101 27.44 -1.38 7.33
CA ASN A 101 28.86 -1.00 7.30
C ASN A 101 29.74 -2.22 7.05
N MET A 102 29.50 -3.31 7.77
CA MET A 102 30.25 -4.55 7.63
C MET A 102 30.17 -5.15 6.22
N VAL A 103 28.99 -5.10 5.58
CA VAL A 103 28.83 -5.55 4.18
C VAL A 103 29.58 -4.64 3.22
N LEU A 104 29.43 -3.32 3.37
CA LEU A 104 30.09 -2.36 2.49
C LEU A 104 31.61 -2.42 2.64
N GLU A 105 32.14 -2.53 3.86
CA GLU A 105 33.57 -2.68 4.14
C GLU A 105 34.13 -3.98 3.57
N LYS A 106 33.44 -5.11 3.75
CA LYS A 106 33.88 -6.42 3.21
C LYS A 106 34.12 -6.35 1.69
N PHE A 107 33.26 -5.65 0.97
CA PHE A 107 33.37 -5.53 -0.49
C PHE A 107 34.09 -4.26 -0.95
N ASN A 108 34.66 -3.50 -0.01
CA ASN A 108 35.26 -2.19 -0.24
C ASN A 108 34.35 -1.29 -1.07
N LEU A 109 33.12 -1.06 -0.61
CA LEU A 109 32.13 -0.24 -1.30
C LEU A 109 31.80 1.05 -0.54
N SER A 110 32.19 1.15 0.74
CA SER A 110 31.81 2.27 1.61
C SER A 110 32.22 3.64 1.06
N GLU A 111 33.37 3.74 0.40
CA GLU A 111 33.93 4.99 -0.13
C GLU A 111 33.12 5.63 -1.26
N PHE A 112 32.23 4.87 -1.93
CA PHE A 112 31.45 5.39 -3.04
C PHE A 112 30.15 6.09 -2.62
N PHE A 113 29.69 5.88 -1.38
CA PHE A 113 28.38 6.35 -0.94
C PHE A 113 28.49 7.61 -0.09
N ASP A 114 27.92 8.71 -0.58
CA ASP A 114 27.84 10.00 0.12
C ASP A 114 26.94 9.92 1.37
N VAL A 115 25.90 9.09 1.30
CA VAL A 115 24.87 8.97 2.33
C VAL A 115 24.48 7.52 2.54
N ILE A 116 24.41 7.10 3.80
CA ILE A 116 23.91 5.79 4.20
C ILE A 116 22.78 6.01 5.20
N ILE A 117 21.57 5.54 4.85
CA ILE A 117 20.40 5.51 5.72
C ILE A 117 20.10 4.07 6.13
N THR A 118 20.01 3.83 7.43
CA THR A 118 19.76 2.50 8.02
C THR A 118 18.49 2.49 8.86
N PHE A 119 18.14 1.33 9.40
CA PHE A 119 16.99 1.19 10.31
C PHE A 119 17.01 2.18 11.49
N GLU A 120 18.20 2.52 11.99
CA GLU A 120 18.35 3.43 13.13
C GLU A 120 18.18 4.91 12.80
N ASP A 121 18.21 5.30 11.53
CA ASP A 121 18.10 6.72 11.13
C ASP A 121 16.64 7.18 10.99
N SER A 122 15.75 6.28 10.57
CA SER A 122 14.43 6.63 10.08
C SER A 122 13.42 5.51 10.24
N TYR A 123 12.14 5.81 10.03
CA TYR A 123 11.10 4.78 9.93
C TYR A 123 11.41 3.82 8.77
N PRO A 124 11.38 2.50 8.97
CA PRO A 124 11.78 1.55 7.93
C PRO A 124 10.87 1.61 6.70
N LYS A 125 11.42 1.25 5.53
CA LYS A 125 10.65 0.96 4.31
C LYS A 125 9.54 -0.04 4.67
N PRO A 126 8.28 0.11 4.21
CA PRO A 126 7.81 0.95 3.10
C PRO A 126 7.58 2.43 3.42
N SER A 127 7.95 2.92 4.61
CA SER A 127 7.93 4.36 4.88
C SER A 127 8.77 5.14 3.86
N PRO A 128 8.31 6.30 3.37
CA PRO A 128 9.06 7.21 2.49
C PRO A 128 10.19 7.93 3.23
N MET A 129 10.12 8.00 4.56
CA MET A 129 11.03 8.78 5.41
C MET A 129 12.52 8.51 5.13
N PRO A 130 13.00 7.27 5.00
CA PRO A 130 14.42 7.00 4.76
C PRO A 130 14.87 7.53 3.40
N TYR A 131 14.02 7.49 2.37
CA TYR A 131 14.31 8.12 1.09
C TYR A 131 14.27 9.64 1.19
N ILE A 132 13.30 10.23 1.89
CA ILE A 132 13.21 11.68 2.13
C ILE A 132 14.47 12.19 2.85
N GLU A 133 14.94 11.47 3.86
CA GLU A 133 16.15 11.79 4.59
C GLU A 133 17.40 11.68 3.72
N ALA A 134 17.53 10.60 2.93
CA ALA A 134 18.62 10.45 1.98
C ALA A 134 18.64 11.62 0.97
N ILE A 135 17.50 11.93 0.35
CA ILE A 135 17.34 13.03 -0.60
C ILE A 135 17.73 14.37 0.03
N LYS A 136 17.30 14.62 1.28
CA LYS A 136 17.65 15.83 2.04
C LYS A 136 19.15 15.92 2.29
N LYS A 137 19.78 14.84 2.77
CA LYS A 137 21.24 14.80 3.02
C LYS A 137 22.04 14.98 1.73
N LEU A 138 21.54 14.46 0.61
CA LEU A 138 22.13 14.66 -0.72
C LEU A 138 21.95 16.09 -1.27
N SER A 139 21.09 16.90 -0.66
CA SER A 139 20.72 18.26 -1.12
C SER A 139 20.13 18.26 -2.54
N LEU A 140 19.23 17.31 -2.82
CA LEU A 140 18.58 17.13 -4.11
C LEU A 140 17.05 17.24 -3.99
N ARG A 141 16.37 17.34 -5.13
CA ARG A 141 14.92 17.17 -5.22
C ARG A 141 14.59 15.72 -5.54
N ALA A 142 13.41 15.26 -5.11
CA ALA A 142 13.01 13.87 -5.30
C ALA A 142 12.99 13.45 -6.79
N GLU A 143 12.60 14.35 -7.70
CA GLU A 143 12.55 14.09 -9.14
C GLU A 143 13.94 13.97 -9.80
N GLU A 144 15.00 14.19 -9.05
CA GLU A 144 16.40 14.06 -9.49
C GLU A 144 17.04 12.77 -8.98
N VAL A 145 16.26 11.91 -8.32
CA VAL A 145 16.73 10.69 -7.67
C VAL A 145 16.08 9.46 -8.28
N LEU A 146 16.90 8.44 -8.51
CA LEU A 146 16.45 7.10 -8.88
C LEU A 146 16.81 6.11 -7.76
N GLY A 147 15.80 5.48 -7.18
CA GLY A 147 15.94 4.33 -6.29
C GLY A 147 16.11 3.03 -7.06
N ILE A 148 16.92 2.12 -6.53
CA ILE A 148 17.17 0.78 -7.07
C ILE A 148 16.96 -0.22 -5.93
N GLY A 149 16.08 -1.20 -6.13
CA GLY A 149 15.78 -2.23 -5.12
C GLY A 149 15.10 -3.46 -5.73
N ASP A 150 14.94 -4.53 -4.96
CA ASP A 150 14.31 -5.78 -5.43
C ASP A 150 12.96 -6.08 -4.75
N THR A 151 12.52 -5.24 -3.81
CA THR A 151 11.30 -5.52 -3.03
C THR A 151 10.21 -4.46 -3.20
N ASN A 152 8.97 -4.83 -2.90
CA ASN A 152 7.86 -3.87 -2.89
C ASN A 152 8.02 -2.77 -1.83
N PRO A 153 8.53 -3.04 -0.61
CA PRO A 153 8.89 -1.99 0.33
C PRO A 153 9.84 -0.93 -0.24
N ASP A 154 10.84 -1.33 -1.03
CA ASP A 154 11.74 -0.39 -1.71
C ASP A 154 10.99 0.50 -2.68
N ALA A 155 10.17 -0.11 -3.53
CA ALA A 155 9.39 0.59 -4.53
C ALA A 155 8.43 1.60 -3.87
N ILE A 156 7.72 1.20 -2.81
CA ILE A 156 6.79 2.09 -2.11
C ILE A 156 7.54 3.25 -1.47
N ALA A 157 8.61 2.98 -0.72
CA ALA A 157 9.38 4.02 -0.05
C ALA A 157 9.94 5.05 -1.04
N ALA A 158 10.55 4.59 -2.12
CA ALA A 158 11.08 5.46 -3.17
C ALA A 158 9.97 6.27 -3.84
N LYS A 159 8.91 5.61 -4.31
CA LYS A 159 7.84 6.25 -5.09
C LYS A 159 6.99 7.21 -4.27
N THR A 160 6.80 6.93 -2.98
CA THR A 160 6.09 7.83 -2.05
C THR A 160 6.98 8.98 -1.58
N SER A 161 8.30 8.87 -1.62
CA SER A 161 9.19 10.04 -1.44
C SER A 161 9.16 11.03 -2.62
N GLY A 162 8.68 10.55 -3.78
CA GLY A 162 8.63 11.23 -5.07
C GLY A 162 9.81 10.97 -6.00
N ALA A 163 10.74 10.12 -5.55
CA ALA A 163 11.80 9.58 -6.39
C ALA A 163 11.26 8.65 -7.48
N PHE A 164 12.06 8.48 -8.53
CA PHE A 164 11.87 7.37 -9.46
C PHE A 164 12.35 6.08 -8.80
N PHE A 165 11.86 4.93 -9.27
CA PHE A 165 12.30 3.63 -8.78
C PHE A 165 12.40 2.62 -9.91
N VAL A 166 13.48 1.84 -9.95
CA VAL A 166 13.62 0.69 -10.84
C VAL A 166 13.80 -0.59 -10.05
N SER A 167 13.10 -1.64 -10.45
CA SER A 167 13.19 -2.94 -9.80
C SER A 167 14.37 -3.74 -10.35
N PHE A 168 15.17 -4.36 -9.49
CA PHE A 168 16.29 -5.22 -9.85
C PHE A 168 16.02 -6.67 -9.44
N ARG A 169 16.37 -7.66 -10.29
CA ARG A 169 16.12 -9.11 -10.15
C ARG A 169 14.66 -9.56 -10.09
N ARG A 170 13.84 -8.89 -9.28
CA ARG A 170 12.43 -9.19 -9.04
C ARG A 170 11.58 -8.04 -9.56
N SER A 171 10.36 -8.35 -9.99
CA SER A 171 9.40 -7.33 -10.41
C SER A 171 8.69 -6.77 -9.18
N THR A 172 8.57 -5.45 -9.07
CA THR A 172 7.88 -4.78 -7.97
C THR A 172 6.72 -3.94 -8.50
N ILE A 173 5.69 -3.75 -7.68
CA ILE A 173 4.38 -3.32 -8.19
C ILE A 173 4.25 -1.81 -8.46
N LEU A 174 5.32 -1.02 -8.29
CA LEU A 174 5.37 0.43 -8.51
C LEU A 174 6.61 0.92 -9.27
N ALA A 175 7.44 0.01 -9.78
CA ALA A 175 8.65 0.41 -10.49
C ALA A 175 8.32 1.16 -11.79
N ASP A 176 9.10 2.22 -12.05
CA ASP A 176 9.10 2.98 -13.31
C ASP A 176 9.75 2.18 -14.46
N GLY A 177 10.51 1.13 -14.13
CA GLY A 177 11.12 0.20 -15.07
C GLY A 177 11.86 -0.92 -14.36
N LYS A 178 12.39 -1.85 -15.16
CA LYS A 178 13.18 -2.99 -14.66
C LYS A 178 14.64 -2.81 -15.04
N LEU A 179 15.53 -2.95 -14.05
CA LEU A 179 16.97 -2.98 -14.23
C LEU A 179 17.40 -4.44 -14.46
N GLU A 180 17.85 -4.75 -15.67
CA GLU A 180 18.39 -6.08 -16.01
C GLU A 180 19.90 -6.15 -15.73
N SER A 181 20.59 -5.02 -15.89
CA SER A 181 22.03 -4.90 -15.65
C SER A 181 22.39 -3.51 -15.13
N PHE A 182 23.29 -3.43 -14.14
CA PHE A 182 23.80 -2.16 -13.62
C PHE A 182 24.49 -1.28 -14.68
N SER A 183 24.89 -1.84 -15.82
CA SER A 183 25.39 -1.05 -16.97
C SER A 183 24.39 -0.03 -17.49
N GLN A 184 23.08 -0.31 -17.39
CA GLN A 184 22.00 0.59 -17.81
C GLN A 184 21.94 1.86 -16.95
N LEU A 185 22.50 1.86 -15.73
CA LEU A 185 22.55 3.06 -14.87
C LEU A 185 23.52 4.13 -15.38
N SER A 186 24.31 3.84 -16.43
CA SER A 186 25.11 4.85 -17.12
C SER A 186 24.27 5.91 -17.82
N ASP A 187 23.04 5.57 -18.21
CA ASP A 187 21.97 6.47 -18.64
C ASP A 187 20.63 6.03 -18.01
N PRO A 188 20.33 6.48 -16.79
CA PRO A 188 19.11 6.07 -16.09
C PRO A 188 17.81 6.50 -16.78
N SER A 189 17.87 7.41 -17.76
CA SER A 189 16.68 7.92 -18.44
C SER A 189 15.97 6.86 -19.28
N VAL A 190 16.71 5.87 -19.80
CA VAL A 190 16.16 4.75 -20.58
C VAL A 190 15.32 3.79 -19.73
N LEU A 191 15.48 3.84 -18.41
CA LEU A 191 14.78 2.98 -17.46
C LEU A 191 13.47 3.58 -16.95
N ILE A 192 13.20 4.85 -17.25
CA ILE A 192 12.08 5.60 -16.68
C ILE A 192 11.09 5.92 -17.81
N SER A 193 9.92 5.28 -17.81
CA SER A 193 8.79 5.78 -18.60
C SER A 193 8.24 7.04 -17.92
N LYS A 194 8.44 8.23 -18.48
CA LYS A 194 7.77 9.44 -17.98
C LYS A 194 6.28 9.38 -18.38
N PRO A 195 5.32 9.29 -17.44
CA PRO A 195 3.92 9.51 -17.80
C PRO A 195 3.73 10.96 -18.24
N TYR A 196 3.07 11.18 -19.37
CA TYR A 196 2.79 12.49 -19.93
C TYR A 196 1.57 13.07 -19.19
N LEU A 197 1.80 14.04 -18.31
CA LEU A 197 0.76 14.61 -17.43
C LEU A 197 0.07 15.82 -18.08
N GLU A 198 -0.48 15.67 -19.29
CA GLU A 198 -1.38 16.68 -19.85
C GLU A 198 -2.81 16.48 -19.31
N PRO A 199 -3.43 17.51 -18.69
CA PRO A 199 -4.82 17.44 -18.25
C PRO A 199 -5.74 17.25 -19.46
N SER A 200 -6.71 16.35 -19.34
CA SER A 200 -7.75 16.15 -20.37
C SER A 200 -9.16 16.40 -19.86
N TYR A 201 -9.39 16.27 -18.55
CA TYR A 201 -10.72 16.41 -17.95
C TYR A 201 -10.62 16.69 -16.45
N GLU A 202 -11.28 17.72 -15.94
CA GLU A 202 -11.32 18.06 -14.51
C GLU A 202 -12.50 17.38 -13.80
N TYR A 203 -12.22 16.70 -12.69
CA TYR A 203 -13.21 16.19 -11.75
C TYR A 203 -13.33 17.16 -10.57
N LEU A 204 -14.54 17.67 -10.34
CA LEU A 204 -14.86 18.52 -9.20
C LEU A 204 -14.86 17.69 -7.89
N SER A 205 -13.73 17.67 -7.18
CA SER A 205 -13.69 17.28 -5.76
C SER A 205 -13.78 18.52 -4.87
N ARG A 206 -14.48 18.40 -3.72
CA ARG A 206 -14.73 19.52 -2.79
C ARG A 206 -13.49 19.94 -2.01
N LYS A 207 -12.48 19.07 -1.90
CA LYS A 207 -11.26 19.29 -1.10
C LYS A 207 -10.00 19.44 -1.97
N ASN A 208 -9.91 18.65 -3.04
CA ASN A 208 -8.71 18.47 -3.88
C ASN A 208 -9.03 18.66 -5.37
N GLN A 209 -8.01 18.98 -6.17
CA GLN A 209 -8.17 19.05 -7.64
C GLN A 209 -7.87 17.66 -8.21
N VAL A 210 -8.87 17.02 -8.82
CA VAL A 210 -8.72 15.69 -9.42
C VAL A 210 -8.92 15.85 -10.92
N PHE A 211 -8.07 15.26 -11.76
CA PHE A 211 -8.26 15.29 -13.21
C PHE A 211 -7.79 13.99 -13.87
N LYS A 212 -8.44 13.67 -14.99
CA LYS A 212 -8.05 12.57 -15.88
C LYS A 212 -7.05 13.07 -16.92
N THR A 213 -5.99 12.31 -17.18
CA THR A 213 -5.08 12.56 -18.32
C THR A 213 -5.54 11.82 -19.57
N LYS A 214 -5.02 12.21 -20.74
CA LYS A 214 -5.24 11.52 -22.03
C LYS A 214 -4.81 10.05 -21.99
N GLU A 215 -3.83 9.74 -21.15
CA GLU A 215 -3.27 8.39 -20.96
C GLU A 215 -4.09 7.52 -19.99
N ASN A 216 -5.31 7.94 -19.62
CA ASN A 216 -6.14 7.27 -18.61
C ASN A 216 -5.44 7.15 -17.24
N LEU A 217 -4.82 8.25 -16.79
CA LEU A 217 -4.34 8.39 -15.42
C LEU A 217 -5.25 9.34 -14.65
N ILE A 218 -5.33 9.14 -13.33
CA ILE A 218 -5.93 10.09 -12.40
C ILE A 218 -4.80 10.83 -11.70
N VAL A 219 -4.88 12.16 -11.71
CA VAL A 219 -3.98 13.06 -11.00
C VAL A 219 -4.81 13.76 -9.93
N LYS A 220 -4.42 13.58 -8.68
CA LYS A 220 -5.10 14.11 -7.49
C LYS A 220 -4.13 15.03 -6.74
N LYS A 221 -4.38 16.33 -6.81
CA LYS A 221 -3.58 17.36 -6.14
C LYS A 221 -4.17 17.73 -4.79
N HIS A 222 -3.43 17.43 -3.74
CA HIS A 222 -3.74 17.78 -2.36
C HIS A 222 -3.26 19.19 -2.01
N ARG A 223 -3.93 19.78 -1.02
CA ARG A 223 -3.50 21.03 -0.39
C ARG A 223 -2.18 20.87 0.36
N GLU A 224 -2.03 19.77 1.08
CA GLU A 224 -0.85 19.49 1.90
C GLU A 224 -0.09 18.25 1.39
N LYS A 225 1.24 18.30 1.50
CA LYS A 225 2.13 17.17 1.15
C LYS A 225 1.93 15.97 2.08
N SER A 226 1.68 16.22 3.37
CA SER A 226 1.38 15.20 4.39
C SER A 226 0.15 14.37 4.01
N SER A 227 -0.93 15.00 3.56
CA SER A 227 -2.16 14.30 3.16
C SER A 227 -1.95 13.43 1.93
N ALA A 228 -1.25 13.94 0.91
CA ALA A 228 -0.93 13.16 -0.29
C ALA A 228 -0.06 11.93 0.04
N LEU A 229 0.89 12.11 0.96
CA LEU A 229 1.74 11.03 1.46
C LEU A 229 0.93 9.95 2.17
N TYR A 230 0.06 10.37 3.09
CA TYR A 230 -0.80 9.48 3.86
C TYR A 230 -1.73 8.65 2.95
N GLU A 231 -2.43 9.31 2.02
CA GLU A 231 -3.29 8.61 1.06
C GLU A 231 -2.49 7.62 0.20
N THR A 232 -1.33 8.03 -0.34
CA THR A 232 -0.53 7.14 -1.19
C THR A 232 -0.02 5.91 -0.43
N GLN A 233 0.33 6.05 0.85
CA GLN A 233 0.75 4.93 1.70
C GLN A 233 -0.36 3.90 1.91
N ILE A 234 -1.55 4.38 2.28
CA ILE A 234 -2.74 3.52 2.43
C ILE A 234 -3.04 2.82 1.11
N HIS A 235 -3.08 3.60 0.04
CA HIS A 235 -3.40 3.11 -1.29
C HIS A 235 -2.43 2.03 -1.76
N ALA A 236 -1.13 2.25 -1.61
CA ALA A 236 -0.10 1.28 -1.97
C ALA A 236 -0.18 0.00 -1.14
N ARG A 237 -0.46 0.10 0.16
CA ARG A 237 -0.63 -1.06 1.05
C ARG A 237 -1.85 -1.91 0.65
N LEU A 238 -2.98 -1.28 0.36
CA LEU A 238 -4.18 -1.99 -0.10
C LEU A 238 -3.95 -2.66 -1.46
N TYR A 239 -3.30 -1.96 -2.39
CA TYR A 239 -2.96 -2.50 -3.71
C TYR A 239 -2.02 -3.71 -3.61
N LEU A 240 -1.01 -3.68 -2.73
CA LEU A 240 -0.12 -4.81 -2.44
C LEU A 240 -0.87 -6.07 -2.01
N LYS A 241 -1.94 -5.88 -1.24
CA LYS A 241 -2.78 -6.96 -0.70
C LYS A 241 -3.83 -7.43 -1.70
N LYS A 242 -3.73 -6.97 -2.96
CA LYS A 242 -4.63 -7.30 -4.06
C LYS A 242 -6.08 -6.90 -3.77
N LEU A 243 -6.28 -5.86 -2.97
CA LEU A 243 -7.59 -5.26 -2.85
C LEU A 243 -7.89 -4.45 -4.11
N PRO A 244 -9.15 -4.40 -4.56
CA PRO A 244 -9.56 -3.64 -5.74
C PRO A 244 -9.51 -2.14 -5.45
N VAL A 245 -8.34 -1.56 -5.73
CA VAL A 245 -8.03 -0.14 -5.64
C VAL A 245 -7.25 0.24 -6.90
N PRO A 246 -7.27 1.52 -7.33
CA PRO A 246 -6.43 1.95 -8.44
C PRO A 246 -4.96 1.59 -8.20
N LYS A 247 -4.16 1.38 -9.23
CA LYS A 247 -2.71 1.24 -9.07
C LYS A 247 -2.13 2.62 -8.74
N PRO A 248 -1.52 2.86 -7.56
CA PRO A 248 -0.76 4.07 -7.36
C PRO A 248 0.46 4.04 -8.30
N LEU A 249 0.79 5.14 -8.94
CA LEU A 249 1.90 5.21 -9.90
C LEU A 249 3.00 6.13 -9.40
N ARG A 250 2.63 7.26 -8.78
CA ARG A 250 3.60 8.24 -8.32
C ARG A 250 3.01 9.19 -7.29
N LEU A 251 3.86 9.69 -6.40
CA LEU A 251 3.60 10.86 -5.59
C LEU A 251 4.61 11.95 -5.98
N ILE A 252 4.16 13.15 -6.36
CA ILE A 252 5.01 14.28 -6.69
C ILE A 252 4.59 15.46 -5.83
N ASN A 253 5.40 15.83 -4.85
CA ASN A 253 5.04 16.84 -3.84
C ASN A 253 3.70 16.51 -3.17
N SER A 254 2.66 17.32 -3.39
CA SER A 254 1.31 17.06 -2.89
C SER A 254 0.38 16.41 -3.93
N THR A 255 0.91 15.83 -5.00
CA THR A 255 0.13 15.28 -6.12
C THR A 255 0.27 13.77 -6.24
N VAL A 256 -0.83 13.04 -6.10
CA VAL A 256 -0.91 11.59 -6.29
C VAL A 256 -1.30 11.30 -7.74
N VAL A 257 -0.57 10.39 -8.40
CA VAL A 257 -0.88 9.88 -9.74
C VAL A 257 -1.20 8.40 -9.61
N MET A 258 -2.35 7.98 -10.15
CA MET A 258 -2.83 6.61 -10.07
C MET A 258 -3.52 6.18 -11.38
N SER A 259 -3.74 4.88 -11.58
CA SER A 259 -4.47 4.38 -12.75
C SER A 259 -5.93 4.83 -12.75
N TYR A 260 -6.49 5.11 -13.92
CA TYR A 260 -7.93 5.33 -14.04
C TYR A 260 -8.71 4.00 -14.00
N ILE A 261 -9.81 3.99 -13.25
CA ILE A 261 -10.80 2.90 -13.28
C ILE A 261 -11.99 3.35 -14.11
N LYS A 262 -12.26 2.65 -15.21
CA LYS A 262 -13.35 2.98 -16.14
C LYS A 262 -14.66 2.39 -15.63
N GLY A 263 -15.46 3.19 -14.94
CA GLY A 263 -16.71 2.71 -14.37
C GLY A 263 -17.67 3.80 -13.93
N LEU A 264 -18.78 3.39 -13.32
CA LEU A 264 -19.74 4.29 -12.68
C LEU A 264 -19.45 4.37 -11.18
N ASN A 265 -19.60 5.55 -10.57
CA ASN A 265 -19.67 5.59 -9.12
C ASN A 265 -20.98 4.92 -8.62
N ILE A 266 -21.00 4.46 -7.37
CA ILE A 266 -22.13 3.66 -6.86
C ILE A 266 -23.44 4.43 -6.78
N VAL A 267 -23.39 5.75 -6.57
CA VAL A 267 -24.58 6.61 -6.60
C VAL A 267 -25.20 6.56 -8.00
N ASP A 268 -24.41 6.79 -9.05
CA ASP A 268 -24.91 6.80 -10.43
C ASP A 268 -25.35 5.39 -10.89
N TYR A 269 -24.64 4.34 -10.46
CA TYR A 269 -25.01 2.96 -10.76
C TYR A 269 -26.39 2.61 -10.20
N ILE A 270 -26.64 2.91 -8.91
CA ILE A 270 -27.91 2.54 -8.27
C ILE A 270 -29.07 3.41 -8.78
N THR A 271 -28.85 4.70 -9.03
CA THR A 271 -29.88 5.59 -9.61
C THR A 271 -30.27 5.19 -11.03
N LYS A 272 -29.40 4.51 -11.78
CA LYS A 272 -29.69 3.94 -13.10
C LYS A 272 -30.34 2.54 -13.05
N GLY A 273 -30.80 2.09 -11.89
CA GLY A 273 -31.45 0.78 -11.72
C GLY A 273 -30.48 -0.38 -11.48
N GLY A 274 -29.24 -0.08 -11.08
CA GLY A 274 -28.24 -1.08 -10.72
C GLY A 274 -28.68 -1.97 -9.55
N ASN A 275 -28.20 -3.22 -9.53
CA ASN A 275 -28.58 -4.21 -8.53
C ASN A 275 -27.91 -3.95 -7.17
N ALA A 276 -28.72 -3.88 -6.11
CA ALA A 276 -28.27 -3.69 -4.72
C ALA A 276 -27.34 -4.82 -4.19
N ARG A 277 -27.28 -5.99 -4.83
CA ARG A 277 -26.31 -7.06 -4.50
C ARG A 277 -24.85 -6.59 -4.55
N ILE A 278 -24.54 -5.53 -5.29
CA ILE A 278 -23.18 -4.98 -5.35
C ILE A 278 -22.71 -4.46 -3.98
N PHE A 279 -23.62 -4.06 -3.09
CA PHE A 279 -23.28 -3.59 -1.75
C PHE A 279 -22.63 -4.68 -0.90
N LYS A 280 -22.88 -5.95 -1.20
CA LYS A 280 -22.16 -7.06 -0.57
C LYS A 280 -20.66 -7.02 -0.86
N GLN A 281 -20.26 -6.65 -2.09
CA GLN A 281 -18.86 -6.46 -2.42
C GLN A 281 -18.26 -5.24 -1.69
N ILE A 282 -19.02 -4.14 -1.58
CA ILE A 282 -18.62 -2.97 -0.80
C ILE A 282 -18.36 -3.36 0.66
N GLY A 283 -19.27 -4.14 1.26
CA GLY A 283 -19.12 -4.62 2.64
C GLY A 283 -17.85 -5.45 2.85
N ARG A 284 -17.61 -6.42 1.96
CA ARG A 284 -16.36 -7.21 1.97
C ARG A 284 -15.13 -6.32 1.86
N LEU A 285 -15.17 -5.31 1.00
CA LEU A 285 -14.04 -4.42 0.76
C LEU A 285 -13.73 -3.56 1.99
N ILE A 286 -14.75 -3.01 2.65
CA ILE A 286 -14.61 -2.27 3.91
C ILE A 286 -13.99 -3.16 4.99
N ALA A 287 -14.52 -4.38 5.17
CA ALA A 287 -14.02 -5.32 6.17
C ALA A 287 -12.56 -5.75 5.89
N LYS A 288 -12.21 -6.12 4.65
CA LYS A 288 -10.82 -6.45 4.27
C LYS A 288 -9.86 -5.29 4.50
N THR A 289 -10.30 -4.07 4.21
CA THR A 289 -9.50 -2.85 4.43
C THR A 289 -9.23 -2.65 5.91
N PHE A 290 -10.24 -2.82 6.76
CA PHE A 290 -10.10 -2.73 8.21
C PHE A 290 -9.15 -3.80 8.77
N ILE A 291 -9.32 -5.07 8.36
CA ILE A 291 -8.41 -6.18 8.74
C ILE A 291 -6.97 -5.84 8.37
N GLU A 292 -6.76 -5.31 7.16
CA GLU A 292 -5.42 -5.05 6.65
C GLU A 292 -4.74 -3.86 7.31
N LEU A 293 -5.48 -2.77 7.57
CA LEU A 293 -4.90 -1.51 8.04
C LEU A 293 -5.02 -1.30 9.55
N GLY A 294 -6.03 -1.90 10.20
CA GLY A 294 -6.47 -1.49 11.53
C GLY A 294 -7.08 -0.08 11.56
N LEU A 295 -7.49 0.45 10.40
CA LEU A 295 -8.01 1.80 10.22
C LEU A 295 -9.40 1.76 9.59
N ILE A 296 -10.20 2.77 9.91
CA ILE A 296 -11.56 2.95 9.41
C ILE A 296 -11.63 4.14 8.46
N ASN A 297 -12.46 4.05 7.43
CA ASN A 297 -12.77 5.18 6.55
C ASN A 297 -13.90 6.01 7.17
N ARG A 298 -13.59 7.22 7.64
CA ARG A 298 -14.57 8.13 8.25
C ARG A 298 -15.39 8.92 7.23
N ASP A 299 -14.96 8.90 5.97
CA ASP A 299 -15.64 9.52 4.83
C ASP A 299 -16.01 8.46 3.77
N ALA A 300 -16.54 7.31 4.22
CA ALA A 300 -16.94 6.19 3.37
C ALA A 300 -18.18 6.49 2.52
N THR A 301 -18.12 7.52 1.67
CA THR A 301 -19.22 7.90 0.79
C THR A 301 -19.34 6.93 -0.38
N LEU A 302 -20.56 6.75 -0.90
CA LEU A 302 -20.80 5.90 -2.07
C LEU A 302 -20.13 6.42 -3.34
N ARG A 303 -19.68 7.68 -3.36
CA ARG A 303 -18.95 8.26 -4.49
C ARG A 303 -17.48 7.82 -4.53
N ASN A 304 -16.96 7.32 -3.41
CA ASN A 304 -15.59 6.81 -3.29
C ASN A 304 -15.44 5.36 -3.77
N PHE A 305 -16.53 4.79 -4.30
CA PHE A 305 -16.56 3.47 -4.89
C PHE A 305 -16.94 3.55 -6.37
N ILE A 306 -16.24 2.81 -7.22
CA ILE A 306 -16.50 2.69 -8.65
C ILE A 306 -16.80 1.23 -8.97
N ILE A 307 -17.89 0.97 -9.68
CA ILE A 307 -18.14 -0.34 -10.30
C ILE A 307 -17.56 -0.36 -11.72
N SER A 308 -16.70 -1.33 -12.00
CA SER A 308 -16.09 -1.58 -13.30
C SER A 308 -16.13 -3.08 -13.58
N ASP A 309 -16.71 -3.49 -14.70
CA ASP A 309 -16.76 -4.90 -15.14
C ASP A 309 -17.25 -5.89 -14.06
N GLY A 310 -18.20 -5.45 -13.21
CA GLY A 310 -18.80 -6.26 -12.14
C GLY A 310 -18.04 -6.29 -10.82
N GLU A 311 -16.89 -5.61 -10.74
CA GLU A 311 -16.06 -5.49 -9.55
C GLU A 311 -16.12 -4.08 -8.94
N ILE A 312 -16.06 -3.99 -7.61
CA ILE A 312 -16.03 -2.74 -6.86
C ILE A 312 -14.60 -2.32 -6.54
N TYR A 313 -14.25 -1.11 -6.98
CA TYR A 313 -13.00 -0.44 -6.67
C TYR A 313 -13.23 0.67 -5.64
N MET A 314 -12.40 0.73 -4.62
CA MET A 314 -12.31 1.89 -3.72
C MET A 314 -11.26 2.85 -4.25
N VAL A 315 -11.62 4.14 -4.42
CA VAL A 315 -10.79 5.10 -5.17
C VAL A 315 -10.36 6.34 -4.38
N ASP A 316 -10.79 6.47 -3.12
CA ASP A 316 -10.42 7.60 -2.26
C ASP A 316 -10.04 7.12 -0.86
N PHE A 317 -8.89 7.59 -0.36
CA PHE A 317 -8.35 7.21 0.95
C PHE A 317 -7.95 8.39 1.85
N GLU A 318 -8.60 9.53 1.71
CA GLU A 318 -8.22 10.75 2.44
C GLU A 318 -8.48 10.72 3.96
N ASP A 319 -9.56 10.08 4.42
CA ASP A 319 -9.99 10.17 5.84
C ASP A 319 -10.04 8.79 6.50
N TYR A 320 -8.85 8.20 6.64
CA TYR A 320 -8.64 7.01 7.45
C TYR A 320 -8.13 7.37 8.84
N ALA A 321 -8.60 6.65 9.85
CA ALA A 321 -8.15 6.82 11.23
C ALA A 321 -8.33 5.57 12.07
N ILE A 322 -7.72 5.57 13.26
CA ILE A 322 -8.00 4.55 14.27
C ILE A 322 -9.45 4.74 14.74
N GLY A 323 -10.19 3.63 14.78
CA GLY A 323 -11.57 3.62 15.22
C GLY A 323 -12.17 2.22 15.10
N ARG A 324 -13.48 2.14 15.32
CA ARG A 324 -14.21 0.87 15.24
C ARG A 324 -14.80 0.68 13.85
N LEU A 325 -14.66 -0.51 13.27
CA LEU A 325 -15.13 -0.85 11.91
C LEU A 325 -16.56 -0.35 11.67
N GLU A 326 -17.39 -0.50 12.69
CA GLU A 326 -18.78 -0.20 12.67
C GLU A 326 -19.08 1.31 12.51
N GLU A 327 -18.14 2.22 12.82
CA GLU A 327 -18.22 3.65 12.45
C GLU A 327 -18.30 3.81 10.93
N SER A 328 -17.41 3.14 10.18
CA SER A 328 -17.43 3.15 8.71
C SER A 328 -18.73 2.55 8.17
N VAL A 329 -19.26 1.51 8.82
CA VAL A 329 -20.54 0.90 8.44
C VAL A 329 -21.66 1.92 8.62
N GLY A 330 -21.75 2.57 9.78
CA GLY A 330 -22.74 3.60 10.07
C GLY A 330 -22.70 4.77 9.07
N VAL A 331 -21.50 5.26 8.75
CA VAL A 331 -21.30 6.31 7.73
C VAL A 331 -21.77 5.84 6.35
N THR A 332 -21.44 4.61 5.95
CA THR A 332 -21.85 4.07 4.65
C THR A 332 -23.37 3.93 4.56
N VAL A 333 -24.00 3.41 5.61
CA VAL A 333 -25.46 3.31 5.72
C VAL A 333 -26.12 4.69 5.65
N ALA A 334 -25.60 5.68 6.37
CA ALA A 334 -26.07 7.07 6.29
C ALA A 334 -26.08 7.58 4.84
N ASN A 335 -24.98 7.32 4.13
CA ASN A 335 -24.81 7.74 2.75
C ASN A 335 -25.83 7.05 1.82
N ILE A 336 -26.15 5.76 2.03
CA ILE A 336 -27.18 5.04 1.26
C ILE A 336 -28.54 5.74 1.38
N PHE A 337 -28.96 6.09 2.60
CA PHE A 337 -30.25 6.77 2.81
C PHE A 337 -30.27 8.23 2.35
N SER A 338 -29.11 8.82 2.04
CA SER A 338 -29.01 10.16 1.48
C SER A 338 -29.15 10.19 -0.05
N VAL A 339 -29.12 9.04 -0.74
CA VAL A 339 -29.20 8.96 -2.20
C VAL A 339 -30.60 9.33 -2.68
N LYS A 340 -30.69 10.32 -3.57
CA LYS A 340 -31.96 10.71 -4.21
C LYS A 340 -32.27 9.82 -5.41
N GLY A 341 -33.57 9.63 -5.68
CA GLY A 341 -34.03 8.94 -6.89
C GLY A 341 -34.02 7.41 -6.80
N ILE A 342 -33.85 6.84 -5.61
CA ILE A 342 -34.01 5.39 -5.37
C ILE A 342 -35.09 5.13 -4.33
N THR A 343 -35.74 3.97 -4.41
CA THR A 343 -36.83 3.61 -3.48
C THR A 343 -36.28 3.23 -2.11
N HIS A 344 -37.09 3.42 -1.07
CA HIS A 344 -36.76 2.99 0.29
C HIS A 344 -36.42 1.49 0.36
N GLN A 345 -37.18 0.65 -0.35
CA GLN A 345 -36.90 -0.79 -0.42
C GLN A 345 -35.51 -1.09 -1.00
N THR A 346 -35.06 -0.31 -2.01
CA THR A 346 -33.73 -0.45 -2.59
C THR A 346 -32.65 -0.06 -1.58
N MET A 347 -32.85 1.02 -0.83
CA MET A 347 -31.93 1.44 0.24
C MET A 347 -31.80 0.36 1.32
N VAL A 348 -32.92 -0.20 1.79
CA VAL A 348 -32.94 -1.28 2.78
C VAL A 348 -32.21 -2.52 2.27
N ASN A 349 -32.47 -2.92 1.03
CA ASN A 349 -31.80 -4.06 0.42
C ASN A 349 -30.28 -3.83 0.29
N ALA A 350 -29.84 -2.62 -0.09
CA ALA A 350 -28.44 -2.25 -0.15
C ALA A 350 -27.75 -2.37 1.23
N CYS A 351 -28.39 -1.87 2.29
CA CYS A 351 -27.87 -2.00 3.66
C CYS A 351 -27.77 -3.46 4.12
N LYS A 352 -28.77 -4.29 3.82
CA LYS A 352 -28.74 -5.73 4.15
C LYS A 352 -27.59 -6.44 3.44
N GLU A 353 -27.39 -6.18 2.15
CA GLU A 353 -26.30 -6.78 1.38
C GLU A 353 -24.92 -6.29 1.86
N LEU A 354 -24.80 -4.99 2.19
CA LEU A 354 -23.59 -4.42 2.80
C LEU A 354 -23.17 -5.19 4.06
N ILE A 355 -24.10 -5.38 5.00
CA ILE A 355 -23.83 -6.04 6.28
C ILE A 355 -23.47 -7.51 6.07
N LYS A 356 -24.22 -8.24 5.24
CA LYS A 356 -23.87 -9.62 4.85
C LYS A 356 -22.44 -9.73 4.31
N GLY A 357 -21.98 -8.73 3.56
CA GLY A 357 -20.62 -8.71 3.02
C GLY A 357 -19.55 -8.52 4.10
N ILE A 358 -19.85 -7.77 5.14
CA ILE A 358 -18.95 -7.56 6.29
C ILE A 358 -18.92 -8.81 7.17
N GLU A 359 -20.10 -9.35 7.50
CA GLU A 359 -20.27 -10.50 8.41
C GLU A 359 -19.65 -11.79 7.89
N GLU A 360 -19.41 -11.90 6.57
CA GLU A 360 -18.61 -13.00 6.00
C GLU A 360 -17.15 -13.00 6.45
N LEU A 361 -16.65 -11.88 6.99
CA LEU A 361 -15.25 -11.70 7.36
C LEU A 361 -15.08 -11.32 8.83
N ILE A 362 -15.96 -10.48 9.38
CA ILE A 362 -15.91 -10.00 10.77
C ILE A 362 -17.33 -9.91 11.32
N GLN A 363 -17.55 -10.50 12.49
CA GLN A 363 -18.82 -10.34 13.22
C GLN A 363 -18.94 -8.91 13.77
N ILE A 364 -20.10 -8.29 13.56
CA ILE A 364 -20.42 -6.95 14.06
C ILE A 364 -21.13 -7.10 15.42
N GLU A 365 -20.69 -6.36 16.43
CA GLU A 365 -21.38 -6.34 17.74
C GLU A 365 -22.77 -5.69 17.61
N LYS A 366 -23.82 -6.40 18.08
CA LYS A 366 -25.23 -5.96 17.99
C LYS A 366 -25.48 -4.62 18.69
N ASP A 367 -24.79 -4.35 19.79
CA ASP A 367 -24.90 -3.11 20.57
C ASP A 367 -24.44 -1.88 19.77
N TYR A 368 -23.63 -2.09 18.72
CA TYR A 368 -23.11 -1.01 17.90
C TYR A 368 -24.12 -0.49 16.86
N ILE A 369 -25.08 -1.31 16.39
CA ILE A 369 -26.17 -0.82 15.54
C ILE A 369 -26.89 0.33 16.25
N GLN A 370 -27.04 0.24 17.59
CA GLN A 370 -27.61 1.28 18.43
C GLN A 370 -26.75 2.55 18.51
N TYR A 371 -25.42 2.41 18.44
CA TYR A 371 -24.47 3.53 18.37
C TYR A 371 -24.46 4.22 16.99
N ALA A 372 -24.47 3.45 15.90
CA ALA A 372 -24.63 3.98 14.54
C ALA A 372 -25.98 4.73 14.40
N ILE A 373 -27.05 4.19 14.98
CA ILE A 373 -28.36 4.88 15.12
C ILE A 373 -28.20 6.24 15.82
N ASN A 374 -27.37 6.35 16.86
CA ASN A 374 -27.17 7.60 17.59
C ASN A 374 -26.37 8.63 16.79
N ILE A 375 -25.30 8.22 16.08
CA ILE A 375 -24.58 9.10 15.14
C ILE A 375 -25.50 9.59 14.02
N LEU A 376 -26.37 8.72 13.50
CA LEU A 376 -27.35 9.05 12.47
C LEU A 376 -28.40 10.06 12.97
N LYS A 377 -28.85 9.94 14.23
CA LYS A 377 -29.75 10.91 14.87
C LYS A 377 -29.14 12.31 14.96
N GLU A 378 -27.83 12.43 15.13
CA GLU A 378 -27.13 13.73 15.21
C GLU A 378 -26.87 14.37 13.85
N LYS A 379 -26.54 13.58 12.82
CA LYS A 379 -26.19 14.09 11.47
C LYS A 379 -27.39 14.36 10.55
N ILE A 380 -28.56 13.76 10.81
CA ILE A 380 -29.71 13.83 9.91
C ILE A 380 -30.80 14.75 10.49
N LYS A 381 -30.71 16.06 10.21
CA LYS A 381 -31.78 17.04 10.52
C LYS A 381 -33.00 16.97 9.57
N LYS A 382 -33.01 16.11 8.53
CA LYS A 382 -33.93 16.26 7.40
C LYS A 382 -34.56 14.99 6.79
N PHE A 383 -34.52 13.85 7.47
CA PHE A 383 -35.28 12.66 7.07
C PHE A 383 -36.11 12.12 8.23
N LYS A 384 -37.25 11.49 7.93
CA LYS A 384 -38.18 10.94 8.91
C LYS A 384 -37.45 9.92 9.80
N ARG A 385 -37.13 10.38 11.02
CA ARG A 385 -36.35 9.70 12.06
C ARG A 385 -36.79 8.24 12.28
N ASP A 386 -38.08 7.98 12.17
CA ASP A 386 -38.69 6.67 12.45
C ASP A 386 -38.48 5.66 11.32
N GLU A 387 -38.36 6.09 10.06
CA GLU A 387 -38.15 5.20 8.91
C GLU A 387 -36.71 4.67 8.86
N LEU A 388 -35.73 5.51 9.23
CA LEU A 388 -34.32 5.11 9.35
C LEU A 388 -34.10 4.16 10.53
N LEU A 389 -34.78 4.43 11.65
CA LEU A 389 -34.78 3.58 12.85
C LEU A 389 -35.39 2.21 12.54
N ASN A 390 -36.52 2.16 11.83
CA ASN A 390 -37.17 0.91 11.44
C ASN A 390 -36.33 0.10 10.45
N ALA A 391 -35.64 0.72 9.50
CA ALA A 391 -34.72 0.02 8.61
C ALA A 391 -33.54 -0.61 9.36
N LEU A 392 -33.00 0.08 10.37
CA LEU A 392 -31.90 -0.42 11.21
C LEU A 392 -32.35 -1.49 12.22
N LEU A 393 -33.59 -1.40 12.71
CA LEU A 393 -34.22 -2.44 13.54
C LEU A 393 -34.62 -3.68 12.72
N LEU A 394 -35.01 -3.52 11.45
CA LEU A 394 -35.20 -4.63 10.50
C LEU A 394 -33.89 -5.33 10.13
N ILE A 395 -32.76 -4.62 10.23
CA ILE A 395 -31.42 -5.15 10.07
C ILE A 395 -31.00 -5.93 11.33
N SER A 396 -31.32 -5.45 12.54
CA SER A 396 -30.98 -6.16 13.79
C SER A 396 -31.86 -7.39 14.07
N SER A 397 -33.13 -7.36 13.65
CA SER A 397 -34.08 -8.48 13.80
C SER A 397 -33.88 -9.62 12.78
N GLY A 398 -33.14 -9.38 11.69
CA GLY A 398 -32.76 -10.40 10.71
C GLY A 398 -31.63 -11.34 11.16
N ALA A 399 -30.99 -11.07 12.31
CA ALA A 399 -29.89 -11.87 12.87
C ALA A 399 -30.35 -13.04 13.75
N ASN A 400 -31.63 -13.40 13.70
CA ASN A 400 -32.19 -14.58 14.37
C ASN A 400 -32.71 -15.57 13.31
N THR A 401 -31.83 -16.40 12.76
CA THR A 401 -32.14 -17.73 12.19
C THR A 401 -30.85 -18.38 11.69
N CYS A 402 -29.94 -18.71 12.60
CA CYS A 402 -28.94 -19.76 12.37
C CYS A 402 -28.37 -20.26 13.71
N PHE A 403 -29.29 -20.65 14.60
CA PHE A 403 -29.01 -21.56 15.71
C PHE A 403 -30.27 -22.39 15.92
N GLN A 404 -30.34 -23.50 15.19
CA GLN A 404 -30.90 -24.76 15.64
C GLN A 404 -29.95 -25.87 15.20
#